data_AF-A0A0L7T109-F1
#
_entry.id   AF-A0A0L7T109-F1
#
_cell.length_a   1.000
_cell.length_b   1.000
_cell.length_c   1.000
_cell.angle_alpha   90.00
_cell.angle_beta   90.00
_cell.angle_gamma   90.00
#
_symmetry.space_group_name_H-M   'P 1'
#
loop_
_entity.id
_entity.type
_entity.pdbx_description
1 polymer ?
#
loop_
_entity_poly.entity_id
_entity_poly.type
_entity_poly.pdbx_seq_one_letter_code
_entity_poly.pdbx_strand_id
1 'polypeptide(L)'
;PAAVIGGASIVVFGLIAVAGARIWLQNNVDLSQNGNLIMVAVTLVLGAGDFALNIAGFTLGGIGTATFGAIILNALLSHRRAKALTDNQVAPQES
;
A
#
# COMPACT_ATOMS: atom_id res chain seq x y z
N PRO A 1 24.04 -26.83 7.96
CA PRO A 1 22.83 -27.70 8.05
C PRO A 1 21.60 -26.97 7.46
N ALA A 2 20.87 -27.61 6.54
CA ALA A 2 19.81 -26.97 5.74
C ALA A 2 18.66 -26.37 6.57
N ALA A 3 18.29 -27.00 7.69
CA ALA A 3 17.21 -26.54 8.57
C ALA A 3 17.48 -25.15 9.21
N VAL A 4 18.74 -24.84 9.52
CA VAL A 4 19.11 -23.57 10.17
C VAL A 4 19.11 -22.41 9.17
N ILE A 5 19.46 -22.68 7.91
CA ILE A 5 19.45 -21.69 6.83
C ILE A 5 17.99 -21.32 6.48
N GLY A 6 17.09 -22.32 6.45
CA GLY A 6 15.66 -22.09 6.32
C GLY A 6 15.11 -21.21 7.44
N GLY A 7 15.40 -21.56 8.71
CA GLY A 7 14.95 -20.78 9.86
C GLY A 7 15.48 -19.34 9.88
N ALA A 8 16.77 -19.15 9.61
CA ALA A 8 17.37 -17.82 9.55
C ALA A 8 16.74 -16.95 8.46
N SER A 9 16.46 -17.51 7.27
CA SER A 9 15.82 -16.76 6.17
C SER A 9 14.41 -16.28 6.53
N ILE A 10 13.60 -17.10 7.20
CA ILE A 10 12.26 -16.74 7.64
C ILE A 10 12.31 -15.59 8.64
N VAL A 11 13.24 -15.63 9.59
CA VAL A 11 13.45 -14.54 10.56
C VAL A 11 13.85 -13.25 9.85
N VAL A 12 14.75 -13.31 8.88
CA VAL A 12 15.19 -12.12 8.13
C VAL A 12 14.02 -11.50 7.36
N PHE A 13 13.26 -12.29 6.60
CA PHE A 13 12.08 -11.78 5.88
C PHE A 13 11.02 -11.22 6.84
N GLY A 14 10.79 -11.88 7.98
CA GLY A 14 9.88 -11.40 9.01
C GLY A 14 10.31 -10.05 9.61
N LEU A 15 11.59 -9.89 9.91
CA LEU A 15 12.14 -8.63 10.43
C LEU A 15 12.04 -7.48 9.43
N ILE A 16 12.22 -7.76 8.13
CA ILE A 16 12.04 -6.77 7.05
C ILE A 16 10.57 -6.31 7.00
N ALA A 17 9.61 -7.25 7.05
CA ALA A 17 8.18 -6.92 7.07
C ALA A 17 7.80 -6.05 8.28
N VAL A 18 8.31 -6.40 9.47
CA VAL A 18 8.09 -5.63 10.70
C VAL A 18 8.72 -4.23 10.62
N ALA A 19 9.90 -4.10 9.99
CA ALA A 19 10.51 -2.80 9.76
C ALA A 19 9.63 -1.89 8.88
N GLY A 20 9.02 -2.43 7.82
CA GLY A 20 8.04 -1.71 6.99
C GLY A 20 6.85 -1.20 7.80
N ALA A 21 6.23 -2.08 8.60
CA ALA A 21 5.12 -1.70 9.48
C ALA A 21 5.53 -0.62 10.50
N ARG A 22 6.76 -0.71 11.04
CA ARG A 22 7.30 0.27 11.98
C ARG A 22 7.44 1.66 11.35
N ILE A 23 7.83 1.75 10.07
CA ILE A 23 7.95 3.03 9.35
C ILE A 23 6.58 3.73 9.29
N TRP A 24 5.49 3.00 9.02
CA TRP A 24 4.14 3.59 9.02
C TRP A 24 3.75 4.13 10.40
N LEU A 25 4.04 3.39 11.47
CA LEU A 25 3.79 3.87 12.84
C LEU A 25 4.65 5.11 13.16
N GLN A 26 5.95 5.07 12.83
CA GLN A 26 6.87 6.18 13.10
C GLN A 26 6.50 7.46 12.33
N ASN A 27 5.96 7.31 11.12
CA ASN A 27 5.49 8.43 10.32
C ASN A 27 4.09 8.93 10.75
N ASN A 28 3.55 8.44 11.87
CA ASN A 28 2.21 8.79 12.37
C ASN A 28 1.11 8.63 11.30
N VAL A 29 1.15 7.50 10.57
CA VAL A 29 0.07 7.15 9.63
C VAL A 29 -1.20 6.93 10.44
N ASP A 30 -2.11 7.91 10.40
CA ASP A 30 -3.39 7.86 11.11
C ASP A 30 -4.30 6.79 10.50
N LEU A 31 -4.39 5.64 11.16
CA LEU A 31 -5.22 4.50 10.74
C LEU A 31 -6.72 4.73 11.05
N SER A 32 -7.07 5.79 11.78
CA SER A 32 -8.47 6.18 12.00
C SER A 32 -9.08 6.76 10.71
N GLN A 33 -8.24 7.34 9.84
CA GLN A 33 -8.67 7.83 8.54
C GLN A 33 -8.83 6.65 7.56
N ASN A 34 -10.06 6.43 7.09
CA ASN A 34 -10.42 5.36 6.16
C ASN A 34 -9.49 5.27 4.92
N GLY A 35 -8.98 6.42 4.46
CA GLY A 35 -8.04 6.46 3.33
C GLY A 35 -6.68 5.81 3.61
N ASN A 36 -6.09 6.10 4.78
CA ASN A 36 -4.83 5.48 5.19
C ASN A 36 -5.02 3.99 5.48
N LEU A 37 -6.15 3.62 6.09
CA LEU A 37 -6.49 2.22 6.38
C LEU A 37 -6.54 1.39 5.09
N ILE A 38 -7.24 1.89 4.06
CA ILE A 38 -7.32 1.24 2.74
C ILE A 38 -5.94 1.16 2.06
N MET A 39 -5.12 2.22 2.14
CA MET A 39 -3.78 2.24 1.55
C MET A 39 -2.86 1.18 2.18
N VAL A 40 -2.84 1.09 3.52
CA VAL A 40 -2.06 0.08 4.25
C VAL A 40 -2.57 -1.33 3.95
N ALA A 41 -3.89 -1.53 3.98
CA ALA A 41 -4.50 -2.84 3.72
C ALA A 41 -4.19 -3.36 2.31
N VAL A 42 -4.33 -2.52 1.28
CA VAL A 42 -4.07 -2.94 -0.10
C VAL A 42 -2.58 -3.15 -0.35
N THR A 43 -1.72 -2.29 0.19
CA THR A 43 -0.26 -2.48 0.07
C THR A 43 0.16 -3.81 0.70
N LEU A 44 -0.41 -4.17 1.86
CA LEU A 44 -0.15 -5.44 2.52
C LEU A 44 -0.68 -6.64 1.74
N VAL A 45 -1.92 -6.58 1.23
CA VAL A 45 -2.54 -7.67 0.46
C VAL A 45 -1.81 -7.89 -0.86
N LEU A 46 -1.45 -6.84 -1.58
CA LEU A 46 -0.73 -7.00 -2.84
C LEU A 46 0.71 -7.49 -2.61
N GLY A 47 1.39 -6.99 -1.57
CA GLY A 47 2.77 -7.38 -1.25
C GLY A 47 2.88 -8.81 -0.72
N ALA A 48 1.94 -9.23 0.13
CA ALA A 48 1.92 -10.58 0.69
C ALA A 48 1.25 -11.61 -0.25
N GLY A 49 0.34 -11.16 -1.12
CA GLY A 49 -0.45 -12.03 -2.00
C GLY A 49 0.25 -12.48 -3.28
N ASP A 50 1.53 -12.11 -3.47
CA ASP A 50 2.34 -12.43 -4.66
C ASP A 50 1.58 -12.24 -5.99
N PHE A 51 0.86 -11.11 -6.10
CA PHE A 51 -0.04 -10.84 -7.22
C PHE A 51 0.76 -10.59 -8.51
N ALA A 52 1.22 -11.60 -9.23
CA ALA A 52 1.95 -11.43 -10.48
C ALA A 52 1.00 -11.00 -11.63
N LEU A 53 1.19 -9.77 -12.13
CA LEU A 53 0.48 -9.20 -13.27
C LEU A 53 1.34 -9.50 -14.49
N ASN A 54 0.80 -10.35 -15.34
CA ASN A 54 1.40 -10.69 -16.62
C ASN A 54 0.88 -9.68 -17.65
N ILE A 55 1.69 -8.68 -17.97
CA ILE A 55 1.36 -7.65 -18.96
C ILE A 55 2.18 -7.95 -20.21
N ALA A 56 1.50 -8.35 -21.29
CA ALA A 56 2.05 -8.51 -22.63
C ALA A 56 3.41 -9.23 -22.72
N GLY A 57 3.58 -10.33 -21.98
CA GLY A 57 4.79 -11.17 -22.01
C GLY A 57 5.88 -10.82 -20.99
N PHE A 58 5.69 -9.80 -20.14
CA PHE A 58 6.56 -9.48 -19.01
C PHE A 58 5.84 -9.77 -17.70
N THR A 59 6.31 -10.74 -16.93
CA THR A 59 5.79 -11.05 -15.59
C THR A 59 6.43 -10.09 -14.60
N LEU A 60 5.70 -9.03 -14.21
CA LEU A 60 6.09 -8.31 -13.00
C LEU A 60 5.81 -9.24 -11.83
N GLY A 61 6.86 -9.65 -11.11
CA GLY A 61 6.72 -10.41 -9.86
C GLY A 61 5.93 -9.64 -8.81
N GLY A 62 5.44 -10.33 -7.78
CA GLY A 62 4.48 -9.78 -6.79
C GLY A 62 4.88 -8.46 -6.14
N ILE A 63 6.18 -8.16 -6.00
CA ILE A 63 6.65 -6.89 -5.44
C ILE A 63 6.42 -5.71 -6.41
N GLY A 64 6.64 -5.93 -7.71
CA GLY A 64 6.51 -4.88 -8.72
C GLY A 64 5.05 -4.49 -8.94
N THR A 65 4.17 -5.46 -8.90
CA THR A 65 2.72 -5.27 -9.05
C THR A 65 2.08 -4.68 -7.80
N ALA A 66 2.55 -5.06 -6.62
CA ALA A 66 2.15 -4.44 -5.36
C ALA A 66 2.50 -2.96 -5.33
N THR A 67 3.70 -2.61 -5.78
CA THR A 67 4.13 -1.22 -5.88
C THR A 67 3.24 -0.44 -6.86
N PHE A 68 2.99 -1.00 -8.04
CA PHE A 68 2.15 -0.34 -9.06
C PHE A 68 0.70 -0.18 -8.58
N GLY A 69 0.12 -1.22 -7.98
CA GLY A 69 -1.22 -1.19 -7.42
C GLY A 69 -1.35 -0.20 -6.26
N ALA A 70 -0.36 -0.13 -5.37
CA ALA A 70 -0.32 0.85 -4.29
C ALA A 70 -0.25 2.28 -4.83
N ILE A 71 0.57 2.55 -5.85
CA ILE A 71 0.66 3.87 -6.50
C ILE A 71 -0.67 4.25 -7.15
N ILE A 72 -1.28 3.36 -7.94
CA ILE A 72 -2.56 3.62 -8.62
C ILE A 72 -3.66 3.88 -7.60
N LEU A 73 -3.74 3.06 -6.54
CA LEU A 73 -4.75 3.21 -5.51
C LEU A 73 -4.55 4.51 -4.71
N ASN A 74 -3.30 4.83 -4.35
CA ASN A 74 -2.96 6.09 -3.69
C ASN A 74 -3.33 7.30 -4.57
N ALA A 75 -3.05 7.23 -5.88
CA ALA A 75 -3.43 8.27 -6.83
C ALA A 75 -4.96 8.42 -6.95
N LEU A 76 -5.70 7.32 -7.03
CA LEU A 76 -7.17 7.34 -7.08
C LEU A 76 -7.80 7.91 -5.81
N LEU A 77 -7.31 7.52 -4.63
CA LEU A 77 -7.77 8.09 -3.36
C LEU A 77 -7.43 9.59 -3.26
N SER A 78 -6.24 10.00 -3.68
CA SER A 78 -5.82 11.41 -3.69
C SER A 78 -6.69 12.26 -4.62
N HIS A 79 -7.06 11.74 -5.79
CA HIS A 79 -7.97 12.43 -6.72
C HIS A 79 -9.39 12.57 -6.17
N ARG A 80 -9.90 11.58 -5.40
CA ARG A 80 -11.20 11.71 -4.73
C ARG A 80 -11.17 12.75 -3.61
N ARG A 81 -10.07 12.86 -2.87
CA ARG A 81 -9.85 13.95 -1.90
C ARG A 81 -9.81 15.31 -2.59
N ALA A 82 -9.08 15.45 -3.69
CA ALA A 82 -9.02 16.71 -4.45
C ALA A 82 -10.41 17.13 -4.96
N LYS A 83 -11.21 16.18 -5.48
CA LYS A 83 -12.56 16.48 -5.98
C LYS A 83 -13.55 16.86 -4.87
N ALA A 84 -13.41 16.28 -3.66
CA ALA A 84 -14.26 16.61 -2.52
C ALA A 84 -14.02 18.03 -1.97
N LEU A 85 -12.79 18.55 -2.07
CA LEU A 85 -12.46 19.93 -1.68
C LEU A 85 -12.95 20.95 -2.70
N THR A 86 -12.95 20.59 -4.00
CA THR A 86 -13.47 21.46 -5.06
C THR A 86 -15.00 21.53 -5.04
N ASP A 87 -15.70 20.44 -4.75
CA ASP A 87 -17.18 20.40 -4.69
C ASP A 87 -17.74 21.28 -3.55
N ASN A 88 -17.07 21.28 -2.39
CA ASN A 88 -17.47 22.08 -1.22
C ASN A 88 -17.05 23.57 -1.28
N GLN A 89 -16.36 24.00 -2.34
CA GLN A 89 -16.02 25.40 -2.61
C GLN A 89 -16.88 26.00 -3.73
N VAL A 90 -17.70 25.19 -4.40
CA VAL A 90 -18.56 25.60 -5.52
C VAL A 90 -20.03 25.72 -5.12
N ALA A 91 -20.44 25.27 -3.93
CA ALA A 91 -21.75 25.64 -3.40
C ALA A 91 -21.75 27.15 -3.11
N PRO A 92 -22.48 27.98 -3.89
CA PRO A 92 -22.70 29.35 -3.49
C PRO A 92 -23.50 29.26 -2.19
N GLN A 93 -23.00 29.91 -1.14
CA GLN A 93 -23.87 30.41 -0.09
C GLN A 93 -24.77 31.45 -0.78
N GLU A 94 -25.86 31.00 -1.42
CA GLU A 94 -26.96 31.88 -1.78
C GLU A 94 -27.60 32.37 -0.47
N SER A 95 -27.24 33.62 -0.15
CA SER A 95 -27.93 34.65 0.64
C SER A 95 -29.08 34.22 1.56
#